data_AF-A0A6G2DW92-F1
#
_entry.id   AF-A0A6G2DW92-F1
#
_cell.length_a   1.000
_cell.length_b   1.000
_cell.length_c   1.000
_cell.angle_alpha   90.00
_cell.angle_beta   90.00
_cell.angle_gamma   90.00
#
_symmetry.space_group_name_H-M   'P 1'
#
loop_
_entity.id
_entity.type
_entity.pdbx_description
1 polymer ?
#
loop_
_entity_poly.entity_id
_entity_poly.type
_entity_poly.pdbx_seq_one_letter_code
_entity_poly.pdbx_strand_id
1 'polypeptide(L)'
;EHIKVIPTLPSDIPISDDVEIVSPIGKQIYVQALKAEHEQLDHIAGIGYRKALEFFVKDFSIVTNPDDEDKIIKMSLKQVIEKYIKDEDLKTFALASAYIGNDEGHYYRNNPDKGFTDLKNYLHGVIHYMEMKLNFLDAQELVNRSKKS
;
A
#
# COMPACT_ATOMS: atom_id res chain seq x y z
N GLU A 1 -29.67 -7.44 -6.86
CA GLU A 1 -29.06 -6.49 -5.92
C GLU A 1 -27.83 -7.13 -5.31
N HIS A 2 -26.74 -6.38 -5.14
CA HIS A 2 -25.57 -6.88 -4.40
C HIS A 2 -25.81 -6.65 -2.91
N ILE A 3 -25.59 -7.69 -2.10
CA ILE A 3 -25.59 -7.56 -0.63
C ILE A 3 -24.33 -6.78 -0.25
N LYS A 4 -24.46 -5.75 0.60
CA LYS A 4 -23.31 -5.02 1.12
C LYS A 4 -22.57 -5.93 2.10
N VAL A 5 -21.52 -6.60 1.60
CA VAL A 5 -20.64 -7.46 2.38
C VAL A 5 -19.26 -6.82 2.44
N ILE A 6 -18.77 -6.57 3.66
CA ILE A 6 -17.39 -6.18 3.91
C ILE A 6 -16.77 -7.35 4.68
N PRO A 7 -15.68 -7.97 4.20
CA PRO A 7 -15.06 -9.06 4.92
C PRO A 7 -14.59 -8.58 6.30
N THR A 8 -15.08 -9.20 7.37
CA THR A 8 -14.58 -8.99 8.73
C THR A 8 -13.62 -10.13 9.05
N LEU A 9 -12.36 -9.95 8.67
CA LEU A 9 -11.27 -10.84 9.06
C LEU A 9 -10.33 -10.08 10.00
N PRO A 10 -9.72 -10.75 10.99
CA PRO A 10 -8.52 -10.22 11.62
C PRO A 10 -7.50 -9.99 10.51
N SER A 11 -7.02 -8.76 10.37
CA SER A 11 -5.91 -8.49 9.47
C SER A 11 -4.70 -9.26 9.99
N ASP A 12 -3.94 -9.87 9.08
CA ASP A 12 -2.69 -10.56 9.39
C ASP A 12 -1.58 -9.60 9.83
N ILE A 13 -1.75 -8.30 9.56
CA ILE A 13 -1.00 -7.20 10.18
C ILE A 13 -1.95 -6.14 10.75
N PRO A 14 -1.62 -5.48 11.87
CA PRO A 14 -2.35 -4.28 12.27
C PRO A 14 -2.16 -3.20 11.20
N ILE A 15 -3.25 -2.53 10.82
CA ILE A 15 -3.23 -1.31 10.02
C ILE A 15 -3.77 -0.22 10.93
N SER A 16 -2.95 0.79 11.24
CA SER A 16 -3.32 1.88 12.13
C SER A 16 -4.48 2.72 11.59
N ASP A 17 -5.19 3.39 12.50
CA ASP A 17 -6.26 4.33 12.15
C ASP A 17 -5.74 5.45 11.23
N ASP A 18 -4.51 5.93 11.44
CA ASP A 18 -3.89 6.95 10.58
C ASP A 18 -3.69 6.46 9.16
N VAL A 19 -3.24 5.22 8.98
CA VAL A 19 -3.11 4.63 7.64
C VAL A 19 -4.48 4.39 7.00
N GLU A 20 -5.49 3.99 7.77
CA GLU A 20 -6.86 3.88 7.28
C GLU A 20 -7.44 5.23 6.86
N ILE A 21 -7.15 6.31 7.59
CA ILE A 21 -7.57 7.67 7.22
C ILE A 21 -6.89 8.09 5.91
N VAL A 22 -5.60 7.77 5.74
CA VAL A 22 -4.85 8.11 4.52
C VAL A 22 -5.31 7.28 3.32
N SER A 23 -5.52 5.97 3.47
CA SER A 23 -5.86 5.07 2.37
C SER A 23 -7.02 4.12 2.74
N PRO A 24 -8.25 4.64 2.91
CA PRO A 24 -9.40 3.84 3.34
C PRO A 24 -9.77 2.78 2.30
N ILE A 25 -9.66 3.13 1.01
CA ILE A 25 -9.91 2.19 -0.09
C ILE A 25 -8.76 1.18 -0.21
N GLY A 26 -7.51 1.59 0.02
CA GLY A 26 -6.36 0.68 0.08
C GLY A 26 -6.56 -0.41 1.13
N LYS A 27 -6.96 -0.04 2.35
CA LYS A 27 -7.33 -0.98 3.42
C LYS A 27 -8.47 -1.90 3.00
N GLN A 28 -9.55 -1.36 2.43
CA GLN A 28 -10.69 -2.18 1.99
C GLN A 28 -10.28 -3.24 0.97
N ILE A 29 -9.48 -2.87 -0.03
CA ILE A 29 -8.98 -3.79 -1.05
C ILE A 29 -8.06 -4.83 -0.42
N TYR A 30 -7.18 -4.41 0.51
CA TYR A 30 -6.29 -5.32 1.24
C TYR A 30 -7.07 -6.40 1.98
N VAL A 31 -8.11 -6.02 2.73
CA VAL A 31 -8.95 -6.95 3.50
C VAL A 31 -9.73 -7.90 2.57
N GLN A 32 -10.16 -7.43 1.39
CA GLN A 32 -10.76 -8.29 0.37
C GLN A 32 -9.76 -9.28 -0.22
N ALA A 33 -8.51 -8.85 -0.47
CA ALA A 33 -7.43 -9.72 -0.93
C ALA A 33 -7.09 -10.79 0.12
N LEU A 34 -7.03 -10.40 1.40
CA LEU A 34 -6.83 -11.31 2.52
C LEU A 34 -7.96 -12.33 2.65
N LYS A 35 -9.20 -11.90 2.40
CA LYS A 35 -10.35 -12.82 2.34
C LYS A 35 -10.20 -13.84 1.22
N ALA A 36 -9.79 -13.40 0.04
CA ALA A 36 -9.53 -14.29 -1.09
C ALA A 36 -8.39 -15.28 -0.76
N GLU A 37 -7.29 -14.83 -0.15
CA GLU A 37 -6.20 -15.72 0.31
C GLU A 37 -6.70 -16.77 1.30
N HIS A 38 -7.47 -16.36 2.32
CA HIS A 38 -8.00 -17.28 3.32
C HIS A 38 -8.98 -18.32 2.71
N GLU A 39 -9.58 -18.00 1.57
CA GLU A 39 -10.44 -18.91 0.81
C GLU A 39 -9.69 -19.67 -0.29
N GLN A 40 -8.35 -19.58 -0.35
CA GLN A 40 -7.49 -20.23 -1.34
C GLN A 40 -7.79 -19.79 -2.78
N LEU A 41 -8.27 -18.56 -2.95
CA LEU A 41 -8.51 -17.91 -4.24
C LEU A 41 -7.26 -17.12 -4.66
N ASP A 42 -6.13 -17.82 -4.73
CA ASP A 42 -4.77 -17.27 -4.84
C ASP A 42 -4.60 -16.26 -5.99
N HIS A 43 -5.11 -16.59 -7.18
CA HIS A 43 -5.05 -15.68 -8.35
C HIS A 43 -5.81 -14.37 -8.13
N ILE A 44 -6.88 -14.40 -7.33
CA ILE A 44 -7.65 -13.20 -6.97
C ILE A 44 -6.95 -12.43 -5.85
N ALA A 45 -6.38 -13.14 -4.88
CA ALA A 45 -5.61 -12.54 -3.80
C ALA A 45 -4.41 -11.75 -4.35
N GLY A 46 -3.62 -12.33 -5.26
CA GLY A 46 -2.48 -11.66 -5.90
C GLY A 46 -2.86 -10.36 -6.62
N ILE A 47 -3.92 -10.39 -7.43
CA ILE A 47 -4.46 -9.19 -8.11
C ILE A 47 -4.96 -8.17 -7.08
N GLY A 48 -5.61 -8.63 -6.01
CA GLY A 48 -6.09 -7.80 -4.91
C GLY A 48 -4.95 -7.06 -4.20
N TYR A 49 -3.88 -7.76 -3.81
CA TYR A 49 -2.71 -7.16 -3.18
C TYR A 49 -1.99 -6.17 -4.09
N ARG A 50 -1.86 -6.50 -5.38
CA ARG A 50 -1.33 -5.55 -6.39
C ARG A 50 -2.15 -4.26 -6.41
N LYS A 51 -3.48 -4.38 -6.37
CA LYS A 51 -4.37 -3.22 -6.38
C LYS A 51 -4.27 -2.43 -5.07
N ALA A 52 -4.19 -3.11 -3.92
CA ALA A 52 -4.02 -2.47 -2.62
C ALA A 52 -2.73 -1.64 -2.58
N LEU A 53 -1.61 -2.19 -3.06
CA LEU A 53 -0.33 -1.48 -3.19
C LEU A 53 -0.47 -0.17 -3.96
N GLU A 54 -1.20 -0.16 -5.09
CA GLU A 54 -1.38 1.06 -5.87
C GLU A 54 -2.05 2.17 -5.07
N PHE A 55 -3.09 1.84 -4.29
CA PHE A 55 -3.78 2.80 -3.44
C PHE A 55 -2.87 3.30 -2.32
N PHE A 56 -2.25 2.41 -1.54
CA PHE A 56 -1.37 2.81 -0.44
C PHE A 56 -0.24 3.74 -0.90
N VAL A 57 0.45 3.38 -1.99
CA VAL A 57 1.55 4.18 -2.52
C VAL A 57 1.10 5.53 -3.07
N LYS A 58 0.00 5.56 -3.84
CA LYS A 58 -0.50 6.81 -4.44
C LYS A 58 -1.07 7.74 -3.37
N ASP A 59 -1.91 7.23 -2.47
CA ASP A 59 -2.53 8.01 -1.41
C ASP A 59 -1.46 8.62 -0.49
N PHE A 60 -0.45 7.84 -0.11
CA PHE A 60 0.69 8.34 0.66
C PHE A 60 1.52 9.39 -0.09
N SER A 61 1.71 9.20 -1.40
CA SER A 61 2.42 10.17 -2.24
C SER A 61 1.64 11.48 -2.37
N ILE A 62 0.30 11.44 -2.40
CA ILE A 62 -0.57 12.62 -2.43
C ILE A 62 -0.48 13.37 -1.10
N VAL A 63 -0.58 12.69 0.03
CA VAL A 63 -0.46 13.31 1.37
C VAL A 63 0.87 14.06 1.52
N THR A 64 1.95 13.52 0.98
CA THR A 64 3.28 14.13 1.05
C THR A 64 3.58 15.13 -0.08
N ASN A 65 2.75 15.19 -1.13
CA ASN A 65 2.92 16.06 -2.29
C ASN A 65 1.54 16.57 -2.81
N PRO A 66 0.77 17.32 -2.00
CA PRO A 66 -0.62 17.66 -2.32
C PRO A 66 -0.78 18.47 -3.62
N ASP A 67 0.19 19.32 -3.97
CA ASP A 67 0.18 20.12 -5.20
C ASP A 67 0.26 19.30 -6.50
N ASP A 68 0.62 18.01 -6.38
CA ASP A 68 0.84 17.10 -7.50
C ASP A 68 -0.23 16.00 -7.57
N GLU A 69 -1.33 16.09 -6.80
CA GLU A 69 -2.40 15.09 -6.73
C GLU A 69 -2.90 14.63 -8.12
N ASP A 70 -3.31 15.59 -8.96
CA ASP A 70 -3.79 15.33 -10.33
C ASP A 70 -2.78 14.58 -11.20
N LYS A 71 -1.48 14.79 -10.96
CA LYS A 71 -0.40 14.11 -11.69
C LYS A 71 -0.23 12.69 -11.15
N ILE A 72 -0.19 12.53 -9.82
CA ILE A 72 0.00 11.24 -9.15
C ILE A 72 -1.11 10.26 -9.53
N ILE A 73 -2.37 10.71 -9.56
CA ILE A 73 -3.52 9.88 -9.94
C ILE A 73 -3.34 9.29 -11.35
N LYS A 74 -2.87 10.10 -12.30
CA LYS A 74 -2.74 9.73 -13.73
C LYS A 74 -1.47 8.94 -14.05
N MET A 75 -0.45 9.00 -13.19
CA MET A 75 0.81 8.29 -13.41
C MET A 75 0.67 6.79 -13.13
N SER A 76 1.47 5.98 -13.83
CA SER A 76 1.59 4.56 -13.50
C SER A 76 2.24 4.39 -12.12
N LEU A 77 1.92 3.30 -11.41
CA LEU A 77 2.47 3.03 -10.08
C LEU A 77 4.00 3.11 -10.04
N LYS A 78 4.69 2.49 -11.01
CA LYS A 78 6.16 2.55 -11.10
C LYS A 78 6.68 3.99 -11.19
N GLN A 79 6.06 4.83 -12.02
CA GLN A 79 6.46 6.23 -12.15
C GLN A 79 6.20 7.02 -10.87
N VAL A 80 5.10 6.74 -10.16
CA VAL A 80 4.82 7.37 -8.86
C VAL A 80 5.92 7.00 -7.85
N ILE A 81 6.26 5.71 -7.74
CA ILE A 81 7.32 5.24 -6.85
C ILE A 81 8.65 5.91 -7.17
N GLU A 82 9.08 5.89 -8.43
CA GLU A 82 10.38 6.46 -8.83
C GLU A 82 10.46 7.98 -8.61
N LYS A 83 9.35 8.70 -8.82
CA LYS A 83 9.32 10.16 -8.77
C LYS A 83 9.07 10.72 -7.36
N TYR A 84 8.17 10.12 -6.58
CA TYR A 84 7.68 10.70 -5.33
C TYR A 84 8.25 10.03 -4.08
N ILE A 85 8.65 8.74 -4.16
CA ILE A 85 9.26 8.06 -3.01
C ILE A 85 10.78 8.31 -3.03
N LYS A 86 11.25 9.10 -2.06
CA LYS A 86 12.67 9.46 -1.89
C LYS A 86 13.40 8.61 -0.86
N ASP A 87 12.66 8.04 0.09
CA ASP A 87 13.22 7.13 1.06
C ASP A 87 13.51 5.78 0.40
N GLU A 88 14.75 5.33 0.46
CA GLU A 88 15.20 4.14 -0.26
C GLU A 88 14.62 2.84 0.33
N ASP A 89 14.30 2.81 1.63
CA ASP A 89 13.69 1.65 2.28
C ASP A 89 12.25 1.47 1.77
N LEU A 90 11.45 2.54 1.82
CA LEU A 90 10.09 2.52 1.25
C LEU A 90 10.12 2.22 -0.25
N LYS A 91 11.06 2.83 -0.99
CA LYS A 91 11.18 2.62 -2.44
C LYS A 91 11.49 1.18 -2.78
N THR A 92 12.34 0.53 -1.99
CA THR A 92 12.69 -0.89 -2.14
C THR A 92 11.45 -1.76 -1.96
N PHE A 93 10.70 -1.59 -0.86
CA PHE A 93 9.45 -2.33 -0.64
C PHE A 93 8.43 -2.08 -1.75
N ALA A 94 8.24 -0.83 -2.16
CA ALA A 94 7.25 -0.46 -3.16
C ALA A 94 7.60 -1.01 -4.55
N LEU A 95 8.87 -0.94 -4.97
CA LEU A 95 9.32 -1.50 -6.26
C LEU A 95 9.23 -3.02 -6.28
N ALA A 96 9.69 -3.70 -5.24
CA ALA A 96 9.58 -5.17 -5.14
C ALA A 96 8.11 -5.61 -5.20
N SER A 97 7.24 -4.93 -4.45
CA SER A 97 5.79 -5.17 -4.50
C SER A 97 5.23 -4.91 -5.90
N ALA A 98 5.66 -3.84 -6.58
CA ALA A 98 5.18 -3.54 -7.94
C ALA A 98 5.63 -4.58 -8.98
N TYR A 99 6.82 -5.15 -8.82
CA TYR A 99 7.33 -6.20 -9.71
C TYR A 99 6.53 -7.50 -9.55
N ILE A 100 6.39 -7.98 -8.31
CA ILE A 100 5.62 -9.21 -8.07
C ILE A 100 4.14 -8.99 -8.36
N GLY A 101 3.59 -7.83 -7.97
CA GLY A 101 2.22 -7.47 -8.30
C GLY A 101 1.94 -7.48 -9.79
N ASN A 102 2.86 -7.02 -10.64
CA ASN A 102 2.70 -7.13 -12.09
C ASN A 102 2.71 -8.59 -12.58
N ASP A 103 3.50 -9.47 -11.96
CA ASP A 103 3.51 -10.89 -12.31
C ASP A 103 2.23 -11.63 -11.87
N GLU A 104 1.59 -11.19 -10.78
CA GLU A 104 0.27 -11.69 -10.36
C GLU A 104 -0.88 -11.22 -11.28
N GLY A 105 -0.68 -10.14 -12.04
CA GLY A 105 -1.69 -9.55 -12.91
C GLY A 105 -1.53 -9.85 -14.41
N HIS A 106 -0.33 -10.26 -14.86
CA HIS A 106 -0.04 -10.51 -16.27
C HIS A 106 0.14 -12.00 -16.56
N TYR A 107 -0.05 -12.37 -17.83
CA TYR A 107 0.15 -13.75 -18.30
C TYR A 107 1.61 -14.23 -18.16
N TYR A 108 2.57 -13.35 -18.45
CA TYR A 108 4.00 -13.64 -18.34
C TYR A 108 4.55 -13.12 -17.01
N ARG A 109 5.32 -13.97 -16.31
CA ARG A 109 5.92 -13.65 -15.01
C ARG A 109 7.43 -13.43 -15.18
N ASN A 110 7.93 -12.32 -14.67
CA ASN A 110 9.35 -11.97 -14.71
C ASN A 110 10.13 -12.57 -13.53
N ASN A 111 9.46 -12.83 -12.40
CA ASN A 111 10.03 -13.33 -11.14
C ASN A 111 9.32 -14.65 -10.76
N PRO A 112 9.56 -15.75 -11.49
CA PRO A 112 8.83 -17.00 -11.32
C PRO A 112 9.09 -17.70 -9.98
N ASP A 113 10.19 -17.36 -9.30
CA ASP A 113 10.59 -17.86 -7.98
C ASP A 113 9.84 -17.17 -6.82
N LYS A 114 9.04 -16.15 -7.13
CA LYS A 114 8.26 -15.36 -6.17
C LYS A 114 6.75 -15.54 -6.40
N GLY A 115 5.95 -15.30 -5.37
CA GLY A 115 4.48 -15.41 -5.45
C GLY A 115 3.74 -14.33 -4.68
N PHE A 116 2.41 -14.40 -4.66
CA PHE A 116 1.58 -13.42 -3.96
C PHE A 116 1.89 -13.34 -2.45
N THR A 117 2.41 -14.40 -1.82
CA THR A 117 2.87 -14.35 -0.42
C THR A 117 4.06 -13.40 -0.25
N ASP A 118 5.03 -13.40 -1.18
CA ASP A 118 6.14 -12.44 -1.16
C ASP A 118 5.61 -11.01 -1.37
N LEU A 119 4.70 -10.83 -2.33
CA LEU A 119 4.02 -9.55 -2.56
C LEU A 119 3.35 -9.03 -1.30
N LYS A 120 2.60 -9.89 -0.59
CA LYS A 120 1.94 -9.53 0.66
C LYS A 120 2.94 -9.07 1.72
N ASN A 121 4.05 -9.79 1.89
CA ASN A 121 5.10 -9.41 2.84
C ASN A 121 5.77 -8.07 2.48
N TYR A 122 5.99 -7.80 1.19
CA TYR A 122 6.55 -6.51 0.75
C TYR A 122 5.54 -5.37 0.94
N LEU A 123 4.26 -5.63 0.72
CA LEU A 123 3.17 -4.70 0.99
C LEU A 123 3.05 -4.39 2.49
N HIS A 124 3.27 -5.36 3.38
CA HIS A 124 3.38 -5.10 4.82
C HIS A 124 4.50 -4.11 5.13
N GLY A 125 5.66 -4.25 4.47
CA GLY A 125 6.76 -3.29 4.58
C GLY A 125 6.35 -1.86 4.19
N VAL A 126 5.57 -1.71 3.12
CA VAL A 126 5.01 -0.40 2.70
C VAL A 126 4.08 0.15 3.79
N ILE A 127 3.15 -0.66 4.28
CA ILE A 127 2.16 -0.24 5.29
C ILE A 127 2.88 0.19 6.59
N HIS A 128 3.79 -0.63 7.11
CA HIS A 128 4.53 -0.29 8.33
C HIS A 128 5.40 0.95 8.17
N TYR A 129 5.99 1.16 6.99
CA TYR A 129 6.72 2.39 6.73
C TYR A 129 5.78 3.61 6.76
N MET A 130 4.58 3.51 6.16
CA MET A 130 3.58 4.57 6.23
C MET A 130 3.20 4.90 7.68
N GLU A 131 2.92 3.87 8.49
CA GLU A 131 2.62 4.03 9.93
C GLU A 131 3.76 4.73 10.66
N MET A 132 5.00 4.26 10.46
CA MET A 132 6.18 4.88 11.04
C MET A 132 6.29 6.36 10.65
N LYS A 133 6.06 6.68 9.37
CA LYS A 133 6.21 8.05 8.87
C LYS A 133 5.12 8.97 9.39
N LEU A 134 3.87 8.52 9.46
CA LEU A 134 2.75 9.29 10.01
C LEU A 134 2.97 9.58 11.50
N ASN A 135 3.36 8.57 12.29
CA ASN A 135 3.75 8.74 13.69
C ASN A 135 4.93 9.72 13.85
N PHE A 136 5.92 9.64 12.96
CA PHE A 136 7.05 10.57 12.98
C PHE A 136 6.61 12.02 12.72
N LEU A 137 5.67 12.24 11.79
CA LEU A 137 5.16 13.59 11.48
C LEU A 137 4.41 14.20 12.67
N ASP A 138 3.59 13.41 13.35
CA ASP A 138 2.93 13.83 14.61
C ASP A 138 3.95 14.20 15.70
N ALA A 139 4.94 13.32 15.94
CA ALA A 139 6.01 13.59 16.91
C ALA A 139 6.83 14.84 16.54
N GLN A 140 7.11 15.04 15.25
CA GLN A 140 7.81 16.21 14.74
C GLN A 140 6.99 17.49 14.97
N GLU A 141 5.67 17.43 14.81
CA GLU A 141 4.80 18.56 15.11
C GLU A 141 4.91 18.97 16.58
N LEU A 142 4.84 18.01 17.50
CA LEU A 142 4.99 18.26 18.93
C LEU A 142 6.33 18.93 19.27
N VAL A 143 7.44 18.41 18.72
CA VAL A 143 8.78 18.97 18.91
C VAL A 143 8.92 20.37 18.31
N ASN A 144 8.21 20.68 17.23
CA ASN A 144 8.26 22.00 16.61
C ASN A 144 7.38 23.03 17.33
N ARG A 145 6.26 22.61 17.93
CA ARG A 145 5.42 23.45 18.80
C ARG A 145 6.18 23.89 20.04
N SER A 146 6.93 22.99 20.67
CA SER A 146 7.69 23.30 21.89
C SER A 146 8.87 24.28 21.66
N LYS A 147 9.40 24.36 20.43
CA LYS A 147 10.45 25.34 20.05
C LYS A 147 9.92 26.74 19.78
N LYS A 148 8.60 26.90 19.58
CA LYS A 148 7.95 28.20 19.32
C LYS A 148 7.39 28.86 20.59
N SER A 149 7.31 28.10 21.70
CA SER A 149 6.96 28.60 23.03
C SER A 149 8.21 29.02 23.79
#